data_AF-A0A562SFS4-F1
#
_entry.id   AF-A0A562SFS4-F1
#
_cell.length_a   1.000
_cell.length_b   1.000
_cell.length_c   1.000
_cell.angle_alpha   90.00
_cell.angle_beta   90.00
_cell.angle_gamma   90.00
#
_symmetry.space_group_name_H-M   'P 1'
#
loop_
_entity.id
_entity.type
_entity.pdbx_description
1 polymer ?
#
loop_
_entity_poly.entity_id
_entity_poly.type
_entity_poly.pdbx_seq_one_letter_code
_entity_poly.pdbx_strand_id
1 'polypeptide(L)'
;MGRIWLFFLLLLPVAVFAVDSAAVRTGEELRLKGYRKLFYKIVALHPKLNSPLEKELLQHYLAGSGETFILSTADFKRLQQTVPLFVKQDSCHAVIAAQHNYCYKQVDLNNDAYFGWALGTITVVYNAADNEVVSFVDTYDFNKKKKGLRSRKNEFVTGVFRLLAPARARSFLVTFASDAYLIKQ
;
A
#
# COMPACT_ATOMS: atom_id res chain seq x y z
N MET A 1 7.82 6.02 62.19
CA MET A 1 6.51 5.90 61.53
C MET A 1 6.70 6.22 60.06
N GLY A 2 6.87 5.19 59.21
CA GLY A 2 7.16 5.32 57.78
C GLY A 2 6.15 4.51 56.97
N ARG A 3 5.64 5.10 55.89
CA ARG A 3 4.50 4.67 55.08
C ARG A 3 4.81 3.47 54.15
N ILE A 4 3.89 2.49 54.18
CA ILE A 4 3.25 1.69 53.10
C ILE A 4 3.85 1.81 51.69
N TRP A 5 4.03 0.68 50.98
CA TRP A 5 3.47 0.44 49.62
C TRP A 5 3.33 -1.07 49.35
N LEU A 6 2.07 -1.54 49.29
CA LEU A 6 1.66 -2.84 48.75
C LEU A 6 1.92 -2.85 47.23
N PHE A 7 2.57 -3.89 46.73
CA PHE A 7 2.62 -4.18 45.29
C PHE A 7 1.27 -4.74 44.83
N PHE A 8 0.51 -3.91 44.12
CA PHE A 8 -0.64 -4.34 43.32
C PHE A 8 -0.13 -4.97 42.02
N LEU A 9 -0.28 -6.29 41.90
CA LEU A 9 -0.06 -7.03 40.64
C LEU A 9 -1.29 -6.79 39.75
N LEU A 10 -1.25 -5.70 38.98
CA LEU A 10 -2.21 -5.40 37.92
C LEU A 10 -1.87 -6.26 36.69
N LEU A 11 -2.66 -7.31 36.48
CA LEU A 11 -2.83 -7.99 35.20
C LEU A 11 -3.25 -6.94 34.16
N LEU A 12 -2.32 -6.49 33.32
CA LEU A 12 -2.65 -5.69 32.15
C LEU A 12 -3.22 -6.60 31.05
N PRO A 13 -4.29 -6.18 30.37
CA PRO A 13 -4.92 -6.98 29.33
C PRO A 13 -3.99 -7.05 28.12
N VAL A 14 -3.78 -8.26 27.59
CA VAL A 14 -3.27 -8.46 26.23
C VAL A 14 -4.33 -7.90 25.29
N ALA A 15 -4.22 -6.62 24.96
CA ALA A 15 -4.95 -6.02 23.87
C ALA A 15 -4.41 -6.62 22.57
N VAL A 16 -5.00 -7.74 22.15
CA VAL A 16 -4.99 -8.15 20.74
C VAL A 16 -5.71 -7.03 20.00
N PHE A 17 -4.96 -6.12 19.40
CA PHE A 17 -5.53 -5.12 18.50
C PHE A 17 -6.26 -5.87 17.40
N ALA A 18 -7.60 -5.81 17.46
CA ALA A 18 -8.47 -6.22 16.39
C ALA A 18 -7.99 -5.49 15.12
N VAL A 19 -7.71 -6.25 14.07
CA VAL A 19 -7.42 -5.71 12.73
C VAL A 19 -8.55 -4.74 12.39
N ASP A 20 -8.18 -3.47 12.32
CA ASP A 20 -9.09 -2.33 12.23
C ASP A 20 -10.13 -2.52 11.12
N SER A 21 -11.36 -2.08 11.39
CA SER A 21 -12.51 -2.14 10.47
C SER A 21 -12.36 -1.27 9.19
N ALA A 22 -11.16 -0.76 8.93
CA ALA A 22 -10.82 0.13 7.81
C ALA A 22 -10.01 -0.57 6.68
N ALA A 23 -9.62 -1.83 6.87
CA ALA A 23 -8.92 -2.59 5.83
C ALA A 23 -9.92 -3.25 4.86
N VAL A 24 -9.74 -2.98 3.57
CA VAL A 24 -10.49 -3.63 2.48
C VAL A 24 -9.61 -4.74 1.91
N ARG A 25 -10.14 -5.96 1.86
CA ARG A 25 -9.45 -7.11 1.26
C ARG A 25 -9.70 -7.12 -0.26
N THR A 26 -8.71 -7.56 -1.04
CA THR A 26 -8.90 -7.83 -2.47
C THR A 26 -10.10 -8.74 -2.72
N GLY A 27 -10.89 -8.43 -3.74
CA GLY A 27 -12.04 -9.23 -4.16
C GLY A 27 -13.41 -8.77 -3.67
N GLU A 28 -13.51 -7.73 -2.83
CA GLU A 28 -14.80 -7.05 -2.60
C GLU A 28 -15.18 -6.22 -3.84
N GLU A 29 -16.20 -6.67 -4.59
CA GLU A 29 -16.62 -6.02 -5.82
C GLU A 29 -17.21 -4.61 -5.54
N LEU A 30 -16.38 -3.57 -5.68
CA LEU A 30 -16.82 -2.19 -5.52
C LEU A 30 -17.59 -1.69 -6.74
N ARG A 31 -18.88 -1.45 -6.55
CA ARG A 31 -19.75 -0.91 -7.60
C ARG A 31 -19.70 0.62 -7.65
N LEU A 32 -18.91 1.15 -8.58
CA LEU A 32 -18.91 2.59 -8.91
C LEU A 32 -20.26 3.01 -9.52
N LYS A 33 -20.80 4.17 -9.08
CA LYS A 33 -22.08 4.73 -9.55
C LYS A 33 -21.89 6.11 -10.20
N GLY A 34 -22.72 6.41 -11.20
CA GLY A 34 -22.80 7.72 -11.86
C GLY A 34 -21.52 8.09 -12.61
N TYR A 35 -21.12 9.37 -12.53
CA TYR A 35 -19.93 9.89 -13.21
C TYR A 35 -18.64 9.15 -12.86
N ARG A 36 -18.54 8.54 -11.66
CA ARG A 36 -17.40 7.73 -11.24
C ARG A 36 -17.18 6.50 -12.11
N LYS A 37 -18.27 5.86 -12.54
CA LYS A 37 -18.22 4.70 -13.45
C LYS A 37 -17.76 5.13 -14.84
N LEU A 38 -18.25 6.28 -15.32
CA LEU A 38 -17.82 6.84 -16.61
C LEU A 38 -16.34 7.23 -16.57
N PHE A 39 -15.93 7.88 -15.50
CA PHE A 39 -14.55 8.26 -15.26
C PHE A 39 -13.62 7.05 -15.24
N TYR A 40 -13.92 6.05 -14.42
CA TYR A 40 -13.19 4.78 -14.41
C TYR A 40 -13.06 4.17 -15.81
N LYS A 41 -14.15 4.11 -16.59
CA LYS A 41 -14.11 3.59 -17.97
C LYS A 41 -13.14 4.37 -18.84
N ILE A 42 -13.18 5.71 -18.81
CA ILE A 42 -12.29 6.56 -19.63
C ILE A 42 -10.83 6.32 -19.26
N VAL A 43 -10.54 6.23 -17.96
CA VAL A 43 -9.18 6.07 -17.44
C VAL A 43 -8.65 4.67 -17.74
N ALA A 44 -9.49 3.65 -17.58
CA ALA A 44 -9.16 2.25 -17.89
C ALA A 44 -8.89 2.00 -19.38
N LEU A 45 -9.24 2.92 -20.28
CA LEU A 45 -8.85 2.88 -21.69
C LEU A 45 -7.41 3.36 -21.93
N HIS A 46 -6.75 3.93 -20.93
CA HIS A 46 -5.35 4.33 -21.07
C HIS A 46 -4.48 3.09 -21.32
N PRO A 47 -3.62 3.06 -22.34
CA PRO A 47 -2.89 1.86 -22.75
C PRO A 47 -1.90 1.35 -21.70
N LYS A 48 -1.54 2.18 -20.72
CA LYS A 48 -0.74 1.78 -19.55
C LYS A 48 -1.58 1.23 -18.39
N LEU A 49 -2.92 1.36 -18.41
CA LEU A 49 -3.87 0.75 -17.43
C LEU A 49 -4.22 -0.68 -17.81
N ASN A 50 -3.20 -1.51 -17.96
CA ASN A 50 -3.40 -2.87 -18.46
C ASN A 50 -3.53 -3.89 -17.33
N SER A 51 -2.89 -3.69 -16.17
CA SER A 51 -2.94 -4.67 -15.08
C SER A 51 -4.29 -4.68 -14.35
N PRO A 52 -4.83 -5.88 -14.01
CA PRO A 52 -5.97 -6.02 -13.12
C PRO A 52 -5.77 -5.33 -11.77
N LEU A 53 -4.56 -5.40 -11.20
CA LEU A 53 -4.23 -4.74 -9.94
C LEU A 53 -4.44 -3.22 -10.00
N GLU A 54 -3.89 -2.54 -11.02
CA GLU A 54 -4.06 -1.09 -11.15
C GLU A 54 -5.54 -0.69 -11.33
N LYS A 55 -6.33 -1.53 -12.02
CA LYS A 55 -7.77 -1.32 -12.17
C LYS A 55 -8.49 -1.41 -10.83
N GLU A 56 -8.15 -2.39 -10.02
CA GLU A 56 -8.72 -2.58 -8.69
C GLU A 56 -8.36 -1.39 -7.79
N LEU A 57 -7.07 -1.04 -7.68
CA LEU A 57 -6.61 0.09 -6.88
C LEU A 57 -7.29 1.41 -7.30
N LEU A 58 -7.45 1.66 -8.60
CA LEU A 58 -8.20 2.81 -9.10
C LEU A 58 -9.68 2.77 -8.68
N GLN A 59 -10.33 1.60 -8.68
CA GLN A 59 -11.70 1.48 -8.20
C GLN A 59 -11.83 1.81 -6.72
N HIS A 60 -10.91 1.29 -5.88
CA HIS A 60 -10.85 1.62 -4.45
C HIS A 60 -10.64 3.13 -4.24
N TYR A 61 -9.71 3.73 -4.98
CA TYR A 61 -9.44 5.15 -4.95
C TYR A 61 -10.69 5.96 -5.27
N LEU A 62 -11.39 5.65 -6.36
CA LEU A 62 -12.60 6.37 -6.80
C LEU A 62 -13.82 6.12 -5.90
N ALA A 63 -13.88 4.97 -5.24
CA ALA A 63 -14.91 4.66 -4.26
C ALA A 63 -14.69 5.44 -2.96
N GLY A 64 -13.43 5.75 -2.61
CA GLY A 64 -13.06 6.28 -1.31
C GLY A 64 -13.19 5.23 -0.20
N SER A 65 -12.94 3.97 -0.54
CA SER A 65 -13.16 2.83 0.35
C SER A 65 -11.90 2.51 1.15
N GLY A 66 -12.04 2.37 2.47
CA GLY A 66 -10.99 1.90 3.35
C GLY A 66 -9.80 2.85 3.50
N GLU A 67 -8.98 2.57 4.50
CA GLU A 67 -7.68 3.21 4.71
C GLU A 67 -6.54 2.31 4.25
N THR A 68 -6.77 1.00 4.19
CA THR A 68 -5.80 0.00 3.79
C THR A 68 -6.42 -0.95 2.77
N PHE A 69 -5.67 -1.31 1.73
CA PHE A 69 -5.97 -2.34 0.76
C PHE A 69 -4.98 -3.50 0.93
N ILE A 70 -5.51 -4.70 1.16
CA ILE A 70 -4.71 -5.92 1.33
C ILE A 70 -4.57 -6.64 -0.01
N LEU A 71 -3.35 -6.69 -0.54
CA LEU A 71 -2.98 -7.35 -1.79
C LEU A 71 -3.30 -8.85 -1.76
N SER A 72 -3.67 -9.41 -2.90
CA SER A 72 -3.99 -10.83 -3.02
C SER A 72 -2.73 -11.68 -2.86
N THR A 73 -2.87 -12.91 -2.36
CA THR A 73 -1.74 -13.85 -2.30
C THR A 73 -1.09 -14.11 -3.66
N ALA A 74 -1.89 -14.08 -4.75
CA ALA A 74 -1.38 -14.31 -6.10
C ALA A 74 -0.51 -13.14 -6.58
N ASP A 75 -0.98 -11.91 -6.37
CA ASP A 75 -0.21 -10.71 -6.71
C ASP A 75 1.02 -10.56 -5.81
N PHE A 76 0.92 -10.93 -4.53
CA PHE A 76 2.07 -10.93 -3.65
C PHE A 76 3.13 -11.95 -4.07
N LYS A 77 2.75 -13.19 -4.42
CA LYS A 77 3.70 -14.17 -4.98
C LYS A 77 4.38 -13.64 -6.24
N ARG A 78 3.64 -12.96 -7.11
CA ARG A 78 4.20 -12.31 -8.29
C ARG A 78 5.18 -11.18 -7.91
N LEU A 79 4.85 -10.40 -6.89
CA LEU A 79 5.73 -9.35 -6.36
C LEU A 79 7.05 -9.96 -5.86
N GLN A 80 6.99 -11.06 -5.10
CA GLN A 80 8.19 -11.77 -4.61
C GLN A 80 9.10 -12.24 -5.76
N GLN A 81 8.54 -12.57 -6.93
CA GLN A 81 9.31 -12.94 -8.13
C GLN A 81 9.86 -11.74 -8.91
N THR A 82 9.29 -10.55 -8.70
CA THR A 82 9.65 -9.33 -9.42
C THR A 82 10.72 -8.54 -8.66
N VAL A 83 10.60 -8.52 -7.34
CA VAL A 83 11.51 -7.81 -6.45
C VAL A 83 12.78 -8.65 -6.24
N PRO A 84 13.98 -8.06 -6.34
CA PRO A 84 15.20 -8.79 -6.08
C PRO A 84 15.30 -9.24 -4.61
N LEU A 85 15.87 -10.43 -4.41
CA LEU A 85 16.30 -10.88 -3.08
C LEU A 85 17.33 -9.91 -2.51
N PHE A 86 17.21 -9.64 -1.23
CA PHE A 86 18.11 -8.73 -0.53
C PHE A 86 19.42 -9.44 -0.17
N VAL A 87 20.52 -9.21 -0.90
CA VAL A 87 21.76 -10.02 -0.70
C VAL A 87 22.80 -9.36 0.24
N LYS A 88 22.66 -8.08 0.62
CA LYS A 88 23.69 -7.34 1.39
C LYS A 88 23.13 -6.52 2.55
N GLN A 89 23.51 -6.87 3.78
CA GLN A 89 23.10 -6.25 5.06
C GLN A 89 23.25 -4.71 5.12
N ASP A 90 24.26 -4.14 4.46
CA ASP A 90 24.64 -2.71 4.60
C ASP A 90 23.61 -1.70 4.07
N SER A 91 22.53 -2.18 3.42
CA SER A 91 21.49 -1.32 2.83
C SER A 91 20.10 -1.53 3.44
N CYS A 92 19.99 -2.23 4.57
CA CYS A 92 18.71 -2.48 5.24
C CYS A 92 18.53 -1.65 6.51
N HIS A 93 17.37 -1.01 6.60
CA HIS A 93 16.93 -0.34 7.83
C HIS A 93 16.07 -1.33 8.64
N ALA A 94 16.42 -1.53 9.92
CA ALA A 94 15.68 -2.42 10.80
C ALA A 94 14.24 -1.93 11.01
N VAL A 95 13.27 -2.85 10.98
CA VAL A 95 11.89 -2.57 11.36
C VAL A 95 11.76 -2.76 12.87
N ILE A 96 11.30 -1.74 13.59
CA ILE A 96 11.22 -1.73 15.07
C ILE A 96 10.02 -2.58 15.59
N ALA A 97 9.21 -3.13 14.68
CA ALA A 97 8.01 -3.88 14.99
C ALA A 97 8.31 -5.37 15.25
N ALA A 98 8.29 -5.74 16.53
CA ALA A 98 8.06 -7.09 17.07
C ALA A 98 9.06 -8.20 16.70
N GLN A 99 9.90 -8.59 17.67
CA GLN A 99 10.51 -9.94 17.89
C GLN A 99 11.18 -10.69 16.72
N HIS A 100 11.17 -10.14 15.51
CA HIS A 100 11.63 -10.71 14.27
C HIS A 100 12.65 -9.76 13.65
N ASN A 101 13.74 -10.32 13.11
CA ASN A 101 14.74 -9.55 12.41
C ASN A 101 14.20 -9.18 11.03
N TYR A 102 13.34 -8.17 10.93
CA TYR A 102 12.87 -7.63 9.66
C TYR A 102 13.64 -6.40 9.26
N CYS A 103 13.77 -6.20 7.94
CA CYS A 103 14.43 -5.05 7.39
C CYS A 103 13.73 -4.56 6.12
N TYR A 104 13.80 -3.25 5.84
CA TYR A 104 13.09 -2.67 4.70
C TYR A 104 14.03 -2.01 3.68
N LYS A 105 13.57 -1.98 2.42
CA LYS A 105 14.25 -1.31 1.31
C LYS A 105 13.25 -0.75 0.31
N GLN A 106 13.59 0.40 -0.28
CA GLN A 106 12.83 0.93 -1.41
C GLN A 106 13.18 0.19 -2.70
N VAL A 107 12.15 -0.20 -3.44
CA VAL A 107 12.26 -0.91 -4.72
C VAL A 107 11.49 -0.16 -5.78
N ASP A 108 12.16 0.17 -6.87
CA ASP A 108 11.57 0.84 -8.02
C ASP A 108 10.99 -0.19 -9.00
N LEU A 109 9.65 -0.20 -9.14
CA LEU A 109 8.92 -1.04 -10.07
C LEU A 109 8.40 -0.26 -11.28
N ASN A 110 8.76 1.02 -11.47
CA ASN A 110 8.19 1.87 -12.55
C ASN A 110 8.35 1.28 -13.96
N ASN A 111 9.35 0.42 -14.18
CA ASN A 111 9.59 -0.26 -15.46
C ASN A 111 8.89 -1.63 -15.57
N ASP A 112 8.29 -2.14 -14.50
CA ASP A 112 7.53 -3.39 -14.52
C ASP A 112 6.16 -3.18 -15.19
N ALA A 113 5.81 -4.11 -16.09
CA ALA A 113 4.59 -3.99 -16.89
C ALA A 113 3.30 -4.22 -16.09
N TYR A 114 3.38 -4.82 -14.90
CA TYR A 114 2.22 -5.15 -14.07
C TYR A 114 2.08 -4.21 -12.87
N PHE A 115 3.17 -4.02 -12.13
CA PHE A 115 3.23 -3.22 -10.92
C PHE A 115 3.64 -1.77 -11.17
N GLY A 116 4.28 -1.45 -12.30
CA GLY A 116 4.91 -0.14 -12.46
C GLY A 116 3.94 1.03 -12.44
N TRP A 117 2.73 0.87 -12.97
CA TRP A 117 1.71 1.90 -12.83
C TRP A 117 0.85 1.79 -11.57
N ALA A 118 0.71 0.56 -11.05
CA ALA A 118 -0.05 0.26 -9.85
C ALA A 118 0.63 0.78 -8.57
N LEU A 119 1.94 0.57 -8.46
CA LEU A 119 2.69 0.74 -7.21
C LEU A 119 3.90 1.67 -7.37
N GLY A 120 4.49 1.75 -8.57
CA GLY A 120 5.65 2.61 -8.80
C GLY A 120 6.85 2.26 -7.91
N THR A 121 7.20 3.12 -6.96
CA THR A 121 8.30 2.86 -6.01
C THR A 121 7.72 2.52 -4.65
N ILE A 122 8.01 1.30 -4.16
CA ILE A 122 7.43 0.77 -2.93
C ILE A 122 8.50 0.54 -1.85
N THR A 123 8.05 0.40 -0.60
CA THR A 123 8.92 -0.06 0.49
C THR A 123 8.66 -1.54 0.75
N VAL A 124 9.63 -2.40 0.44
CA VAL A 124 9.54 -3.86 0.63
C VAL A 124 10.14 -4.23 1.97
N VAL A 125 9.50 -5.16 2.67
CA VAL A 125 9.95 -5.74 3.94
C VAL A 125 10.47 -7.14 3.70
N TYR A 126 11.68 -7.38 4.19
CA TYR A 126 12.38 -8.64 4.10
C TYR A 126 12.57 -9.25 5.49
N ASN A 127 12.56 -10.58 5.55
CA ASN A 127 13.14 -11.32 6.65
C ASN A 127 14.67 -11.26 6.54
N ALA A 128 15.35 -10.74 7.55
CA ALA A 128 16.80 -10.58 7.54
C ALA A 128 17.56 -11.91 7.72
N ALA A 129 16.88 -13.01 8.08
CA ALA A 129 17.50 -14.32 8.21
C ALA A 129 17.71 -15.01 6.85
N ASP A 130 16.73 -14.94 5.95
CA ASP A 130 16.70 -15.66 4.67
C ASP A 130 16.53 -14.73 3.45
N ASN A 131 16.36 -13.42 3.70
CA ASN A 131 16.14 -12.38 2.69
C ASN A 131 14.86 -12.55 1.87
N GLU A 132 13.90 -13.30 2.38
CA GLU A 132 12.59 -13.45 1.74
C GLU A 132 11.73 -12.20 1.94
N VAL A 133 11.00 -11.83 0.89
CA VAL A 133 10.02 -10.74 0.96
C VAL A 133 8.81 -11.21 1.77
N VAL A 134 8.58 -10.60 2.93
CA VAL A 134 7.50 -10.95 3.86
C VAL A 134 6.31 -10.00 3.77
N SER A 135 6.54 -8.75 3.37
CA SER A 135 5.48 -7.77 3.13
C SER A 135 6.01 -6.61 2.28
N PHE A 136 5.16 -5.64 2.00
CA PHE A 136 5.52 -4.36 1.41
C PHE A 136 4.50 -3.32 1.83
N VAL A 137 4.84 -2.04 1.67
CA VAL A 137 3.90 -0.94 1.80
C VAL A 137 4.12 0.08 0.70
N ASP A 138 2.98 0.58 0.23
CA ASP A 138 2.88 1.72 -0.64
C ASP A 138 1.67 2.59 -0.25
N THR A 139 1.68 3.87 -0.65
CA THR A 139 0.49 4.72 -0.56
C THR A 139 -0.05 4.94 -1.96
N TYR A 140 -1.20 4.33 -2.25
CA TYR A 140 -1.87 4.56 -3.51
C TYR A 140 -2.63 5.89 -3.47
N ASP A 141 -2.17 6.84 -4.27
CA ASP A 141 -2.76 8.18 -4.38
C ASP A 141 -3.25 8.50 -5.81
N PHE A 142 -3.20 7.52 -6.72
CA PHE A 142 -3.41 7.68 -8.17
C PHE A 142 -2.55 8.82 -8.80
N ASN A 143 -1.49 9.18 -8.07
CA ASN A 143 -0.62 10.35 -8.08
C ASN A 143 -1.03 11.64 -8.79
N LYS A 144 -1.12 12.69 -7.96
CA LYS A 144 -1.22 14.12 -8.26
C LYS A 144 0.19 14.76 -8.23
N LYS A 145 1.11 14.37 -9.13
CA LYS A 145 2.46 15.00 -9.19
C LYS A 145 2.36 16.51 -9.46
N LYS A 146 3.28 17.31 -8.88
CA LYS A 146 3.42 18.75 -9.16
C LYS A 146 3.57 19.00 -10.67
N LYS A 147 2.93 20.07 -11.14
CA LYS A 147 2.92 20.52 -12.55
C LYS A 147 4.36 20.64 -13.07
N GLY A 148 4.66 20.11 -14.26
CA GLY A 148 6.00 20.21 -14.89
C GLY A 148 6.92 18.97 -14.78
N LEU A 149 6.56 17.93 -14.02
CA LEU A 149 7.36 16.69 -13.91
C LEU A 149 6.83 15.53 -14.78
N ARG A 150 5.94 15.81 -15.75
CA ARG A 150 5.24 14.81 -16.55
C ARG A 150 5.37 15.11 -18.05
N SER A 151 5.43 14.06 -18.88
CA SER A 151 5.28 14.24 -20.33
C SER A 151 3.88 14.80 -20.65
N ARG A 152 3.74 15.58 -21.73
CA ARG A 152 2.49 16.31 -22.08
C ARG A 152 1.22 15.45 -22.06
N LYS A 153 1.32 14.14 -22.35
CA LYS A 153 0.18 13.20 -22.30
C LYS A 153 -0.25 12.86 -20.87
N ASN A 154 0.70 12.73 -19.95
CA ASN A 154 0.41 12.50 -18.53
C ASN A 154 -0.14 13.77 -17.85
N GLU A 155 0.20 14.96 -18.34
CA GLU A 155 -0.43 16.22 -17.90
C GLU A 155 -1.91 16.33 -18.27
N PHE A 156 -2.32 15.86 -19.45
CA PHE A 156 -3.73 15.87 -19.85
C PHE A 156 -4.59 14.99 -18.93
N VAL A 157 -4.13 13.77 -18.66
CA VAL A 157 -4.74 12.88 -17.66
C VAL A 157 -4.79 13.59 -16.32
N THR A 158 -3.67 14.11 -15.82
CA THR A 158 -3.63 14.85 -14.53
C THR A 158 -4.59 16.05 -14.49
N GLY A 159 -4.76 16.78 -15.59
CA GLY A 159 -5.64 17.95 -15.70
C GLY A 159 -7.13 17.59 -15.71
N VAL A 160 -7.52 16.59 -16.50
CA VAL A 160 -8.87 16.03 -16.51
C VAL A 160 -9.21 15.42 -15.14
N PHE A 161 -8.24 14.75 -14.51
CA PHE A 161 -8.37 14.21 -13.17
C PHE A 161 -8.58 15.27 -12.12
N ARG A 162 -7.81 16.36 -12.11
CA ARG A 162 -7.97 17.40 -11.10
C ARG A 162 -9.34 18.08 -11.18
N LEU A 163 -9.97 18.07 -12.34
CA LEU A 163 -11.29 18.64 -12.58
C LEU A 163 -12.44 17.65 -12.29
N LEU A 164 -12.22 16.35 -12.53
CA LEU A 164 -13.25 15.31 -12.47
C LEU A 164 -13.08 14.32 -11.29
N ALA A 165 -12.03 14.48 -10.48
CA ALA A 165 -11.79 13.63 -9.32
C ALA A 165 -13.00 13.68 -8.38
N PRO A 166 -13.59 12.52 -8.03
CA PRO A 166 -14.72 12.49 -7.14
C PRO A 166 -14.36 13.07 -5.77
N ALA A 167 -15.28 13.80 -5.13
CA ALA A 167 -15.06 14.33 -3.77
C ALA A 167 -14.79 13.23 -2.71
N ARG A 168 -15.19 11.99 -3.01
CA ARG A 168 -14.92 10.82 -2.17
C ARG A 168 -13.58 10.15 -2.46
N ALA A 169 -12.89 10.51 -3.54
CA ALA A 169 -11.64 9.85 -3.88
C ALA A 169 -10.57 10.16 -2.82
N ARG A 170 -9.94 9.11 -2.32
CA ARG A 170 -8.99 9.19 -1.20
C ARG A 170 -7.82 8.25 -1.44
N SER A 171 -6.64 8.69 -1.03
CA SER A 171 -5.47 7.82 -0.96
C SER A 171 -5.63 6.80 0.16
N PHE A 172 -5.01 5.64 0.00
CA PHE A 172 -5.02 4.56 0.96
C PHE A 172 -3.70 3.81 0.93
N LEU A 173 -3.41 3.06 1.99
CA LEU A 173 -2.22 2.22 2.10
C LEU A 173 -2.43 0.90 1.36
N VAL A 174 -1.43 0.41 0.66
CA VAL A 174 -1.42 -0.91 0.00
C VAL A 174 -0.39 -1.78 0.69
N THR A 175 -0.78 -2.97 1.15
CA THR A 175 0.12 -3.93 1.84
C THR A 175 -0.32 -5.37 1.59
N PHE A 176 0.50 -6.36 1.93
CA PHE A 176 0.11 -7.77 1.97
C PHE A 176 -0.24 -8.27 3.37
N ALA A 177 0.43 -7.74 4.40
CA ALA A 177 0.27 -8.15 5.79
C ALA A 177 0.33 -6.92 6.71
N SER A 178 -0.74 -6.68 7.48
CA SER A 178 -0.93 -5.47 8.31
C SER A 178 -0.09 -5.45 9.59
N ASP A 179 0.42 -6.60 10.00
CA ASP A 179 1.22 -6.82 11.20
C ASP A 179 2.73 -6.57 11.01
N ALA A 180 3.23 -6.65 9.77
CA ALA A 180 4.64 -6.44 9.45
C ALA A 180 5.08 -4.95 9.51
N TYR A 181 4.18 -4.01 9.83
CA TYR A 181 4.36 -2.59 9.50
C TYR A 181 3.91 -1.61 10.60
N LEU A 182 4.43 -1.76 11.82
CA LEU A 182 4.54 -0.60 12.71
C LEU A 182 5.81 0.19 12.36
N ILE A 183 5.80 0.88 11.21
CA ILE A 183 6.80 1.91 10.92
C ILE A 183 6.26 3.23 11.46
N LYS A 184 6.76 3.66 12.62
CA LYS A 184 6.62 5.06 13.03
C LYS A 184 7.38 5.92 12.01
N GLN A 185 6.65 6.76 11.29
CA GLN A 185 7.24 7.91 10.57
C GLN A 185 7.89 8.87 11.56
#